data_AF-A0A2G4I7L9-F1
#
_entry.id   AF-A0A2G4I7L9-F1
#
_cell.length_a   1.000
_cell.length_b   1.000
_cell.length_c   1.000
_cell.angle_alpha   90.00
_cell.angle_beta   90.00
_cell.angle_gamma   90.00
#
_symmetry.space_group_name_H-M   'P 1'
#
loop_
_entity.id
_entity.type
_entity.pdbx_description
1 polymer ?
#
loop_
_entity_poly.entity_id
_entity_poly.type
_entity_poly.pdbx_seq_one_letter_code
_entity_poly.pdbx_strand_id
1 'polypeptide(L)'
;MRPLNDSPYHRLVPPRPHSRREFLQQSGGGLGGLALASLLDDPIILWTTEFGRMPSTQGGKGRDHNPFVFTNWLCGGGIKRGVTHGESDPWGYKPLNREHPTTCYDIHATMLHLLGVHHEQLTFRHNGIDRRLTDVHGEVIKEILA
;
A
#
# COMPACT_ATOMS: atom_id res chain seq x y z
N MET A 1 -24.62 -37.81 -17.70
CA MET A 1 -23.80 -37.08 -16.71
C MET A 1 -24.13 -35.60 -16.89
N ARG A 2 -24.79 -34.95 -15.93
CA ARG A 2 -25.18 -33.52 -16.05
C ARG A 2 -23.96 -32.64 -15.72
N PRO A 3 -23.73 -31.53 -16.42
CA PRO A 3 -22.64 -30.62 -16.07
C PRO A 3 -22.94 -29.92 -14.72
N LEU A 4 -21.97 -29.98 -13.82
CA LEU A 4 -21.94 -29.34 -12.51
C LEU A 4 -21.67 -27.84 -12.64
N ASN A 5 -22.60 -27.01 -13.13
CA ASN A 5 -22.57 -25.56 -12.80
C ASN A 5 -23.85 -24.78 -13.18
N ASP A 6 -25.02 -25.11 -12.62
CA ASP A 6 -26.24 -24.29 -12.74
C ASP A 6 -26.44 -23.34 -11.55
N SER A 7 -25.35 -22.76 -11.02
CA SER A 7 -25.45 -21.79 -9.93
C SER A 7 -26.02 -20.45 -10.44
N PRO A 8 -27.11 -19.92 -9.86
CA PRO A 8 -27.68 -18.62 -10.24
C PRO A 8 -26.73 -17.45 -9.95
N TYR A 9 -25.66 -17.68 -9.17
CA TYR A 9 -24.65 -16.69 -8.83
C TYR A 9 -23.56 -16.51 -9.89
N HIS A 10 -23.48 -17.38 -10.90
CA HIS A 10 -22.51 -17.24 -12.00
C HIS A 10 -22.95 -16.28 -13.12
N ARG A 11 -24.20 -15.79 -13.08
CA ARG A 11 -24.78 -14.90 -14.10
C ARG A 11 -24.65 -13.41 -13.81
N LEU A 12 -23.90 -13.01 -12.78
CA LEU A 12 -23.75 -11.61 -12.35
C LEU A 12 -22.35 -11.02 -12.62
N VAL A 13 -21.63 -11.52 -13.62
CA VAL A 13 -20.43 -10.80 -14.10
C VAL A 13 -20.93 -9.71 -15.07
N PRO A 14 -20.82 -8.41 -14.73
CA PRO A 14 -21.16 -7.36 -15.68
C PRO A 14 -20.29 -7.49 -16.94
N PRO A 15 -20.81 -7.13 -18.13
CA PRO A 15 -20.04 -7.22 -19.36
C PRO A 15 -18.69 -6.50 -19.21
N ARG A 16 -17.61 -7.14 -19.70
CA ARG A 16 -16.26 -6.56 -19.71
C ARG A 16 -16.33 -5.21 -20.43
N PRO A 17 -15.68 -4.14 -19.91
CA PRO A 17 -15.74 -2.83 -20.55
C PRO A 17 -15.14 -2.91 -21.97
N HIS A 18 -15.92 -2.53 -22.97
CA HIS A 18 -15.55 -2.63 -24.38
C HIS A 18 -14.96 -1.33 -24.94
N SER A 19 -14.92 -0.25 -24.15
CA SER A 19 -14.38 1.04 -24.60
C SER A 19 -13.44 1.69 -23.57
N ARG A 20 -12.44 2.44 -24.08
CA ARG A 20 -11.54 3.26 -23.26
C ARG A 20 -12.31 4.27 -22.39
N ARG A 21 -13.46 4.74 -22.86
CA ARG A 21 -14.35 5.68 -22.18
C ARG A 21 -15.04 5.07 -20.96
N GLU A 22 -15.53 3.84 -21.05
CA GLU A 22 -16.15 3.12 -19.92
C GLU A 22 -15.13 2.70 -18.88
N PHE A 23 -13.92 2.30 -19.30
CA PHE A 23 -12.81 2.07 -18.39
C PHE A 23 -12.48 3.34 -17.59
N LEU A 24 -12.42 4.51 -18.24
CA LEU A 24 -12.16 5.78 -17.58
C LEU A 24 -13.32 6.23 -16.69
N GLN A 25 -14.58 5.98 -17.06
CA GLN A 25 -15.74 6.27 -16.21
C GLN A 25 -15.82 5.37 -14.99
N GLN A 26 -15.52 4.07 -15.10
CA GLN A 26 -15.36 3.18 -13.94
C GLN A 26 -14.16 3.58 -13.07
N SER A 27 -13.07 4.01 -13.70
CA SER A 27 -11.88 4.55 -13.01
C SER A 27 -12.09 5.97 -12.44
N GLY A 28 -13.20 6.62 -12.78
CA GLY A 28 -13.71 7.84 -12.15
C GLY A 28 -14.23 7.63 -10.73
N GLY A 29 -14.19 6.38 -10.24
CA GLY A 29 -14.23 5.98 -8.82
C GLY A 29 -12.97 5.19 -8.41
N GLY A 30 -11.85 5.39 -9.12
CA GLY A 30 -10.55 4.75 -8.92
C GLY A 30 -9.42 5.79 -9.05
N LEU A 31 -8.43 5.57 -9.94
CA LEU A 31 -7.30 6.49 -10.11
C LEU A 31 -7.68 7.94 -10.46
N GLY A 32 -8.78 8.15 -11.19
CA GLY A 32 -9.28 9.51 -11.49
C GLY A 32 -9.88 10.21 -10.27
N GLY A 33 -10.56 9.45 -9.40
CA GLY A 33 -11.05 9.95 -8.11
C GLY A 33 -9.92 10.20 -7.12
N LEU A 34 -8.91 9.32 -7.07
CA LEU A 34 -7.70 9.51 -6.27
C LEU A 34 -6.88 10.71 -6.74
N ALA A 35 -6.77 10.92 -8.06
CA ALA A 35 -6.11 12.10 -8.62
C ALA A 35 -6.85 13.39 -8.26
N LEU A 36 -8.18 13.40 -8.34
CA LEU A 36 -9.00 14.55 -7.96
C LEU A 36 -8.93 14.83 -6.45
N ALA A 37 -8.96 13.79 -5.61
CA ALA A 37 -8.82 13.92 -4.16
C ALA A 37 -7.41 14.39 -3.76
N SER A 38 -6.37 13.87 -4.40
CA SER A 38 -4.98 14.31 -4.22
C SER A 38 -4.72 15.74 -4.72
N LEU A 39 -5.49 16.22 -5.70
CA LEU A 39 -5.48 17.61 -6.17
C LEU A 39 -6.05 18.60 -5.15
N LEU A 40 -6.78 18.12 -4.14
CA LEU A 40 -7.31 18.97 -3.06
C LEU A 40 -6.30 19.18 -1.93
N ASP A 41 -5.10 18.57 -2.01
CA ASP A 41 -4.01 18.57 -1.00
C ASP A 41 -4.41 18.17 0.45
N ASP A 42 -5.68 17.81 0.68
CA ASP A 42 -6.25 17.53 1.99
C ASP A 42 -6.21 16.02 2.38
N PRO A 43 -6.60 15.07 1.51
CA PRO A 43 -6.54 13.65 1.89
C PRO A 43 -5.15 13.06 1.68
N ILE A 44 -4.70 12.26 2.66
CA ILE A 44 -3.55 11.35 2.49
C ILE A 44 -4.07 10.08 1.80
N ILE A 45 -3.46 9.72 0.68
CA ILE A 45 -3.73 8.46 -0.01
C ILE A 45 -2.51 7.56 0.13
N LEU A 46 -2.71 6.36 0.67
CA LEU A 46 -1.74 5.27 0.65
C LEU A 46 -2.27 4.13 -0.22
N TRP A 47 -1.50 3.75 -1.22
CA TRP A 47 -1.67 2.48 -1.92
C TRP A 47 -0.52 1.56 -1.57
N THR A 48 -0.83 0.37 -1.07
CA THR A 48 0.14 -0.56 -0.51
C THR A 48 -0.19 -2.01 -0.86
N THR A 49 0.81 -2.87 -0.76
CA THR A 49 0.68 -4.32 -0.87
C THR A 49 1.01 -4.96 0.47
N GLU A 50 0.38 -6.09 0.80
CA GLU A 50 0.68 -6.83 2.03
C GLU A 50 2.11 -7.39 2.07
N PHE A 51 2.63 -7.78 0.90
CA PHE A 51 3.96 -8.37 0.74
C PHE A 51 4.46 -8.14 -0.69
N GLY A 52 5.78 -8.22 -0.87
CA GLY A 52 6.39 -8.16 -2.19
C GLY A 52 6.41 -9.50 -2.89
N ARG A 53 7.14 -9.54 -4.00
CA ARG A 53 7.33 -10.75 -4.80
C ARG A 53 8.80 -10.98 -5.07
N MET A 54 9.26 -12.18 -4.73
CA MET A 54 10.66 -12.58 -4.88
C MET A 54 11.10 -12.48 -6.34
N PRO A 55 12.36 -12.16 -6.63
CA PRO A 55 12.90 -12.29 -8.00
C PRO A 55 13.07 -13.76 -8.42
N SER A 56 12.92 -14.70 -7.49
CA SER A 56 13.06 -16.13 -7.68
C SER A 56 11.77 -16.90 -7.32
N THR A 57 11.77 -18.20 -7.61
CA THR A 57 10.73 -19.14 -7.19
C THR A 57 11.36 -20.43 -6.67
N GLN A 58 10.78 -21.02 -5.62
CA GLN A 58 11.15 -22.33 -5.06
C GLN A 58 10.64 -23.52 -5.91
N GLY A 59 10.60 -23.37 -7.24
CA GLY A 59 10.30 -24.47 -8.17
C GLY A 59 8.90 -24.48 -8.78
N GLY A 60 8.13 -23.40 -8.64
CA GLY A 60 6.80 -23.26 -9.23
C GLY A 60 6.74 -22.34 -10.45
N LYS A 61 5.54 -22.16 -11.01
CA LYS A 61 5.26 -21.06 -11.95
C LYS A 61 4.92 -19.80 -11.14
N GLY A 62 5.60 -18.69 -11.41
CA GLY A 62 5.37 -17.41 -10.75
C GLY A 62 6.54 -16.97 -9.87
N ARG A 63 6.22 -16.20 -8.83
CA ARG A 63 7.18 -15.62 -7.87
C ARG A 63 6.67 -15.78 -6.45
N ASP A 64 7.55 -16.13 -5.52
CA ASP A 64 7.19 -16.37 -4.12
C ASP A 64 6.91 -15.06 -3.37
N HIS A 65 6.36 -15.15 -2.15
CA HIS A 65 6.18 -14.00 -1.27
C HIS A 65 7.54 -13.44 -0.84
N ASN A 66 7.76 -12.13 -1.03
CA ASN A 66 8.92 -11.44 -0.49
C ASN A 66 8.56 -10.71 0.81
N PRO A 67 9.04 -11.17 1.98
CA PRO A 67 8.80 -10.49 3.25
C PRO A 67 9.74 -9.30 3.49
N PHE A 68 10.78 -9.12 2.66
CA PHE A 68 11.82 -8.12 2.92
C PHE A 68 11.54 -6.76 2.28
N VAL A 69 10.84 -6.75 1.14
CA VAL A 69 10.58 -5.53 0.36
C VAL A 69 9.22 -5.62 -0.28
N PHE A 70 8.47 -4.52 -0.21
CA PHE A 70 7.24 -4.32 -0.97
C PHE A 70 7.05 -2.83 -1.28
N THR A 71 6.14 -2.51 -2.21
CA THR A 71 5.99 -1.13 -2.71
C THR A 71 4.83 -0.42 -2.03
N ASN A 72 5.08 0.82 -1.62
CA ASN A 72 4.07 1.77 -1.19
C ASN A 72 4.04 2.95 -2.17
N TRP A 73 2.86 3.50 -2.43
CA TRP A 73 2.67 4.74 -3.15
C TRP A 73 1.83 5.70 -2.30
N LEU A 74 2.34 6.91 -2.10
CA LEU A 74 1.69 7.93 -1.28
C LEU A 74 1.48 9.22 -2.07
N CYS A 75 0.39 9.92 -1.81
CA CYS A 75 0.16 11.27 -2.31
C CYS A 75 -0.83 12.06 -1.45
N GLY A 76 -0.85 13.38 -1.62
CA GLY A 76 -1.73 14.30 -0.88
C GLY A 76 -1.31 14.48 0.58
N GLY A 77 -2.09 15.27 1.35
CA GLY A 77 -1.97 15.42 2.81
C GLY A 77 -0.56 15.73 3.32
N GLY A 78 0.18 16.60 2.61
CA GLY A 78 1.55 17.00 3.00
C GLY A 78 2.68 16.09 2.50
N ILE A 79 2.40 15.11 1.62
CA ILE A 79 3.44 14.30 0.98
C ILE A 79 4.10 15.06 -0.19
N LYS A 80 5.43 15.09 -0.19
CA LYS A 80 6.26 15.70 -1.23
C LYS A 80 6.10 14.97 -2.57
N ARG A 81 5.98 15.74 -3.65
CA ARG A 81 5.79 15.21 -5.00
C ARG A 81 7.12 14.80 -5.64
N GLY A 82 7.10 13.73 -6.44
CA GLY A 82 8.25 13.32 -7.26
C GLY A 82 9.44 12.73 -6.50
N VAL A 83 9.23 12.27 -5.26
CA VAL A 83 10.27 11.65 -4.44
C VAL A 83 10.14 10.13 -4.42
N THR A 84 11.26 9.45 -4.22
CA THR A 84 11.34 8.01 -3.93
C THR A 84 12.17 7.83 -2.67
N HIS A 85 11.78 6.89 -1.81
CA HIS A 85 12.44 6.61 -0.53
C HIS A 85 12.36 5.11 -0.24
N GLY A 86 13.36 4.55 0.45
CA GLY A 86 13.38 3.14 0.82
C GLY A 86 13.64 2.20 -0.36
N GLU A 87 14.69 2.47 -1.15
CA GLU A 87 15.04 1.68 -2.32
C GLU A 87 15.35 0.22 -1.98
N SER A 88 14.98 -0.67 -2.90
CA SER A 88 15.41 -2.06 -2.88
C SER A 88 16.75 -2.24 -3.58
N ASP A 89 17.42 -3.35 -3.30
CA ASP A 89 18.61 -3.75 -4.04
C ASP A 89 18.30 -3.96 -5.53
N PRO A 90 19.31 -4.02 -6.42
CA PRO A 90 19.10 -4.15 -7.86
C PRO A 90 18.30 -5.40 -8.30
N TRP A 91 18.11 -6.37 -7.39
CA TRP A 91 17.36 -7.59 -7.64
C TRP A 91 15.92 -7.51 -7.11
N GLY A 92 15.57 -6.44 -6.40
CA GLY A 92 14.28 -6.31 -5.71
C GLY A 92 14.09 -7.35 -4.60
N TYR A 93 15.18 -7.87 -4.03
CA TYR A 93 15.14 -8.91 -3.02
C TYR A 93 15.10 -8.33 -1.60
N LYS A 94 16.03 -7.44 -1.27
CA LYS A 94 16.15 -6.82 0.06
C LYS A 94 16.22 -5.29 -0.04
N PRO A 95 16.03 -4.56 1.07
CA PRO A 95 16.33 -3.13 1.09
C PRO A 95 17.78 -2.87 0.69
N LEU A 96 18.01 -1.77 -0.04
CA LEU A 96 19.34 -1.34 -0.45
C LEU A 96 20.17 -0.95 0.78
N ASN A 97 19.60 -0.12 1.66
CA ASN A 97 20.17 0.17 2.98
C ASN A 97 19.68 -0.88 3.98
N ARG A 98 20.59 -1.78 4.39
CA ARG A 98 20.27 -2.87 5.31
C ARG A 98 20.45 -2.52 6.78
N GLU A 99 21.23 -1.49 7.07
CA GLU A 99 21.45 -1.01 8.44
C GLU A 99 20.25 -0.18 8.91
N HIS A 100 19.64 0.57 7.99
CA HIS A 100 18.48 1.41 8.26
C HIS A 100 17.43 1.24 7.15
N PRO A 101 16.75 0.09 7.07
CA PRO A 101 15.70 -0.13 6.08
C PRO A 101 14.44 0.65 6.45
N THR A 102 13.75 1.20 5.45
CA THR A 102 12.39 1.71 5.65
C THR A 102 11.45 0.54 5.90
N THR A 103 10.63 0.67 6.94
CA THR A 103 9.69 -0.36 7.40
C THR A 103 8.24 0.10 7.27
N CYS A 104 7.30 -0.83 7.44
CA CYS A 104 5.87 -0.48 7.52
C CYS A 104 5.56 0.43 8.72
N TYR A 105 6.33 0.32 9.81
CA TYR A 105 6.17 1.16 10.99
C TYR A 105 6.46 2.62 10.68
N ASP A 106 7.46 2.91 9.85
CA ASP A 106 7.83 4.27 9.45
C ASP A 106 6.74 4.91 8.57
N ILE A 107 6.12 4.12 7.68
CA ILE A 107 4.96 4.55 6.88
C ILE A 107 3.79 4.94 7.79
N HIS A 108 3.44 4.08 8.76
CA HIS A 108 2.36 4.37 9.70
C HIS A 108 2.68 5.55 10.63
N ALA A 109 3.91 5.67 11.12
CA ALA A 109 4.37 6.82 11.90
C ALA A 109 4.21 8.13 11.12
N THR A 110 4.63 8.12 9.86
CA THR A 110 4.54 9.28 8.96
C THR A 110 3.09 9.67 8.66
N MET A 111 2.20 8.70 8.41
CA MET A 111 0.78 8.99 8.21
C MET A 111 0.12 9.58 9.46
N LEU A 112 0.41 9.02 10.64
CA LEU A 112 -0.13 9.56 11.90
C LEU A 112 0.38 10.97 12.16
N HIS A 113 1.66 11.24 11.87
CA HIS A 113 2.24 12.57 11.97
C HIS A 113 1.50 13.59 11.08
N LEU A 114 1.23 13.24 9.83
CA LEU A 114 0.47 14.09 8.89
C LEU A 114 -0.98 14.33 9.32
N LEU A 115 -1.56 13.39 10.08
CA LEU A 115 -2.88 13.54 10.71
C LEU A 115 -2.84 14.32 12.03
N GLY A 116 -1.67 14.83 12.46
CA GLY A 116 -1.50 15.56 13.72
C GLY A 116 -1.49 14.66 14.97
N VAL A 117 -1.26 13.35 14.81
CA VAL A 117 -1.24 12.37 15.89
C VAL A 117 0.18 11.91 16.18
N HIS A 118 0.61 12.00 17.44
CA HIS A 118 1.89 11.45 17.86
C HIS A 118 1.81 9.92 17.97
N HIS A 119 2.46 9.20 17.05
CA HIS A 119 2.29 7.74 16.92
C HIS A 119 2.67 6.96 18.20
N GLU A 120 3.65 7.44 18.98
CA GLU A 120 4.03 6.79 20.23
C GLU A 120 3.00 6.92 21.36
N GLN A 121 2.11 7.92 21.26
CA GLN A 121 1.09 8.22 22.27
C GLN A 121 -0.26 7.58 21.92
N LEU A 122 -0.50 7.27 20.64
CA LEU A 122 -1.71 6.57 20.20
C LEU A 122 -1.61 5.09 20.59
N THR A 123 -2.16 4.76 21.75
CA THR A 123 -2.15 3.39 22.28
C THR A 123 -3.56 2.83 22.42
N PHE A 124 -3.65 1.50 22.30
CA PHE A 124 -4.87 0.74 22.55
C PHE A 124 -4.57 -0.43 23.49
N ARG A 125 -5.32 -0.54 24.58
CA ARG A 125 -5.17 -1.64 25.55
C ARG A 125 -5.67 -2.94 24.94
N HIS A 126 -4.78 -3.91 24.77
CA HIS A 126 -5.12 -5.23 24.25
C HIS A 126 -4.30 -6.32 24.95
N ASN A 127 -4.96 -7.36 25.46
CA ASN A 127 -4.34 -8.46 26.22
C ASN A 127 -3.43 -7.97 27.36
N GLY A 128 -3.88 -6.96 28.10
CA GLY A 128 -3.18 -6.46 29.29
C GLY A 128 -2.01 -5.51 29.02
N ILE A 129 -1.68 -5.23 27.76
CA ILE A 129 -0.61 -4.29 27.38
C ILE A 129 -1.14 -3.15 26.51
N ASP A 130 -0.55 -1.97 26.66
CA ASP A 130 -0.81 -0.83 25.76
C ASP A 130 -0.01 -1.02 24.47
N ARG A 131 -0.73 -1.31 23.38
CA ARG A 131 -0.14 -1.53 22.06
C ARG A 131 -0.23 -0.28 21.22
N ARG A 132 0.78 -0.08 20.37
CA ARG A 132 0.83 1.00 19.38
C ARG A 132 0.70 0.40 17.99
N LEU A 133 0.20 1.17 17.02
CA LEU A 133 0.20 0.74 15.61
C LEU A 133 1.64 0.51 15.10
N THR A 134 2.59 1.30 15.58
CA THR A 134 4.01 1.18 15.21
C THR A 134 4.79 0.22 16.11
N ASP A 135 4.11 -0.49 17.01
CA ASP A 135 4.70 -1.34 18.05
C ASP A 135 5.77 -0.59 18.87
N VAL A 136 7.01 -1.08 18.89
CA VAL A 136 8.19 -0.43 19.52
C VAL A 136 9.11 0.24 18.49
N HIS A 137 8.61 0.43 17.27
CA HIS A 137 9.35 0.94 16.11
C HIS A 137 8.67 2.17 15.51
N GLY A 138 9.20 2.62 14.38
CA GLY A 138 8.63 3.65 13.52
C GLY A 138 9.28 5.01 13.77
N GLU A 139 9.84 5.58 12.71
CA GLU A 139 10.32 6.95 12.66
C GLU A 139 9.57 7.70 11.54
N VAL A 140 9.32 9.00 11.75
CA VAL A 140 8.71 9.83 10.72
C VAL A 140 9.71 10.03 9.58
N ILE A 141 9.32 9.64 8.36
CA ILE A 141 10.12 9.77 7.15
C ILE A 141 10.04 11.23 6.67
N LYS A 142 10.94 12.07 7.16
CA LYS A 142 10.94 13.51 6.88
C LYS A 142 11.23 13.82 5.42
N GLU A 143 11.97 12.95 4.74
CA GLU A 143 12.40 13.10 3.35
C GLU A 143 11.23 13.11 2.36
N ILE A 144 10.09 12.52 2.74
CA ILE A 144 8.89 12.46 1.90
C ILE A 144 7.83 13.50 2.27
N LEU A 145 8.10 14.42 3.21
CA LEU A 145 7.19 15.49 3.60
C LEU A 145 7.45 16.77 2.78
N ALA A 146 6.39 17.52 2.49
CA ALA A 146 6.39 18.74 1.66
C ALA A 146 6.96 19.98 2.35
#